data_AF-A0A8S3KBA5-F1
#
_entry.id   AF-A0A8S3KBA5-F1
#
_cell.length_a   1.000
_cell.length_b   1.000
_cell.length_c   1.000
_cell.angle_alpha   90.00
_cell.angle_beta   90.00
_cell.angle_gamma   90.00
#
_symmetry.space_group_name_H-M   'P 1'
#
loop_
_entity.id
_entity.type
_entity.pdbx_description
1 polymer ?
#
loop_
_entity_poly.entity_id
_entity_poly.type
_entity_poly.pdbx_seq_one_letter_code
_entity_poly.pdbx_strand_id
1 'polypeptide(L)' 'GKNLTSIEPATPLNDMLNIPGSGLICLTNDSPKIFVYYIPTLGNAPKWCTFLDNITEELEEKPADTG' A
#
# COMPACT_ATOMS: atom_id res chain seq x y z
N GLY A 1 -6.77 19.75 -4.46
CA GLY A 1 -6.07 18.53 -3.99
C GLY A 1 -5.37 17.91 -5.17
N LYS A 2 -4.11 17.50 -5.02
CA LYS A 2 -3.37 16.76 -6.04
C LYS A 2 -3.54 15.27 -5.73
N ASN A 3 -3.93 14.46 -6.72
CA ASN A 3 -4.03 13.01 -6.52
C ASN A 3 -2.64 12.46 -6.21
N LEU A 4 -2.52 11.71 -5.11
CA LEU A 4 -1.25 11.10 -4.69
C LEU A 4 -0.97 9.83 -5.51
N THR A 5 -1.97 8.98 -5.65
CA THR A 5 -1.90 7.72 -6.39
C THR A 5 -3.27 7.34 -6.93
N SER A 6 -3.31 6.48 -7.96
CA SER A 6 -4.53 5.85 -8.48
C SER A 6 -4.35 4.33 -8.41
N ILE A 7 -5.35 3.63 -7.86
CA ILE A 7 -5.35 2.17 -7.76
C ILE A 7 -6.49 1.66 -8.63
N GLU A 8 -6.17 0.94 -9.70
CA GLU A 8 -7.13 0.40 -10.67
C GLU A 8 -7.01 -1.14 -10.72
N PRO A 9 -7.70 -1.86 -9.83
CA PRO A 9 -7.74 -3.31 -9.86
C PRO A 9 -8.62 -3.82 -11.00
N ALA A 10 -8.34 -5.03 -11.50
CA ALA A 10 -9.10 -5.67 -12.58
C ALA A 10 -10.53 -6.08 -12.18
N THR A 11 -10.83 -6.10 -10.87
CA THR A 11 -12.13 -6.46 -10.31
C THR A 11 -12.77 -5.25 -9.64
N PRO A 12 -14.10 -5.11 -9.68
CA PRO A 12 -14.80 -4.06 -8.94
C PRO A 12 -14.49 -4.15 -7.45
N LEU A 13 -14.31 -2.99 -6.84
CA LEU A 13 -14.09 -2.84 -5.40
C LEU A 13 -15.43 -2.64 -4.70
N ASN A 14 -15.60 -3.30 -3.57
CA ASN A 14 -16.81 -3.22 -2.76
C ASN A 14 -16.67 -2.23 -1.61
N ASP A 15 -15.52 -2.25 -0.93
CA ASP A 15 -15.25 -1.42 0.24
C ASP A 15 -13.74 -1.20 0.45
N MET A 16 -13.40 -0.12 1.16
CA MET A 16 -12.03 0.25 1.53
C MET A 16 -11.92 0.41 3.05
N LEU A 17 -10.93 -0.28 3.63
CA LEU A 17 -10.55 -0.14 5.02
C LEU A 17 -9.17 0.51 5.11
N ASN A 18 -9.07 1.65 5.78
CA ASN A 18 -7.79 2.24 6.16
C ASN A 18 -7.44 1.90 7.62
N ILE A 19 -6.16 1.66 7.87
CA ILE A 19 -5.68 1.49 9.25
C ILE A 19 -5.24 2.86 9.80
N PRO A 20 -5.91 3.39 10.83
CA PRO A 20 -5.62 4.73 11.35
C PRO A 20 -4.16 4.91 11.74
N GLY A 21 -3.56 6.01 11.30
CA GLY A 21 -2.16 6.36 11.61
C GLY A 21 -1.11 5.52 10.89
N SER A 22 -1.50 4.75 9.87
CA SER A 22 -0.58 4.00 9.01
C SER A 22 -0.89 4.18 7.53
N GLY A 23 0.07 3.86 6.67
CA GLY A 23 -0.10 3.86 5.21
C GLY A 23 -0.80 2.63 4.64
N LEU A 24 -1.38 1.76 5.48
CA LEU A 24 -1.97 0.50 5.05
C LEU A 24 -3.45 0.66 4.70
N ILE A 25 -3.81 0.20 3.50
CA ILE A 25 -5.17 0.23 2.95
C ILE A 25 -5.54 -1.16 2.45
N CYS A 26 -6.67 -1.67 2.90
CA CYS A 26 -7.25 -2.92 2.42
C CYS A 26 -8.46 -2.60 1.52
N LEU A 27 -8.50 -3.22 0.35
CA LEU A 27 -9.60 -3.09 -0.61
C LEU A 27 -10.25 -4.45 -0.78
N THR A 28 -11.55 -4.49 -0.52
CA THR A 28 -12.37 -5.69 -0.72
C THR A 28 -12.95 -5.70 -2.13
N ASN A 29 -13.11 -6.88 -2.71
CA ASN A 29 -13.64 -7.10 -4.06
C ASN A 29 -14.48 -8.38 -4.08
N ASP A 30 -15.07 -8.69 -5.24
CA ASP A 30 -15.82 -9.93 -5.48
C ASP A 30 -14.91 -11.16 -5.70
N SER A 31 -13.67 -11.11 -5.24
CA SER A 31 -12.72 -12.23 -5.31
C SER A 31 -12.37 -12.75 -3.92
N PRO A 32 -11.98 -14.03 -3.80
CA PRO A 32 -11.56 -14.60 -2.52
C PRO A 32 -10.27 -13.97 -1.95
N LYS A 33 -9.54 -13.18 -2.74
CA LYS A 33 -8.33 -12.48 -2.31
C LYS A 33 -8.61 -10.99 -2.14
N ILE A 34 -8.45 -10.51 -0.91
CA ILE A 34 -8.48 -9.09 -0.56
C ILE A 34 -7.18 -8.44 -1.05
N PHE A 35 -7.27 -7.23 -1.61
CA PHE A 35 -6.08 -6.46 -1.95
C PHE A 35 -5.61 -5.66 -0.75
N VAL A 36 -4.32 -5.71 -0.46
CA VAL A 36 -3.70 -4.93 0.62
C VAL A 36 -2.58 -4.10 0.00
N TYR A 37 -2.69 -2.79 0.13
CA TYR A 37 -1.74 -1.82 -0.37
C TYR A 37 -1.09 -1.08 0.79
N TYR A 38 0.22 -0.89 0.70
CA TYR A 38 1.00 -0.10 1.65
C TYR A 38 1.59 1.11 0.93
N ILE A 39 1.29 2.31 1.45
CA ILE A 39 1.76 3.59 0.92
C ILE A 39 2.64 4.27 1.98
N PRO A 40 3.97 4.13 1.94
CA PRO A 40 4.86 4.66 2.98
C PRO A 40 4.80 6.19 3.09
N THR A 41 4.50 6.89 2.00
CA THR A 41 4.34 8.35 1.99
C THR A 41 3.07 8.85 2.70
N LEU A 42 2.10 7.96 2.95
CA LEU A 42 0.87 8.27 3.69
C LEU A 42 1.06 8.06 5.21
N GLY A 43 1.97 7.16 5.60
CA GLY A 43 2.34 6.89 6.98
C GLY A 43 3.02 5.53 7.14
N ASN A 44 3.70 5.33 8.28
CA ASN A 44 4.46 4.11 8.58
C ASN A 44 3.59 2.86 8.64
N ALA A 45 4.20 1.68 8.57
CA ALA A 45 3.49 0.42 8.73
C ALA A 45 2.96 0.25 10.17
N PRO A 46 1.82 -0.42 10.36
CA PRO A 46 1.30 -0.68 11.69
C PRO A 46 2.22 -1.65 12.44
N LYS A 47 2.17 -1.64 13.78
CA LYS A 47 3.08 -2.41 14.66
C LYS A 47 3.16 -3.92 14.38
N TRP A 48 2.12 -4.49 13.79
CA TRP A 48 2.05 -5.92 13.43
C TRP A 48 2.59 -6.21 12.02
N CYS A 49 2.90 -5.18 11.24
CA CYS A 49 3.47 -5.22 9.90
C CYS A 49 4.71 -4.33 9.76
N THR A 50 5.49 -4.12 10.82
CA THR A 50 6.73 -3.31 10.77
C THR A 50 7.73 -3.79 9.72
N PHE A 51 7.67 -5.07 9.33
CA PHE A 51 8.49 -5.61 8.25
C PHE A 51 8.23 -4.94 6.89
N LEU A 52 7.02 -4.41 6.65
CA LEU A 52 6.72 -3.71 5.40
C LEU A 52 7.55 -2.43 5.26
N ASP A 53 7.82 -1.71 6.36
CA ASP A 53 8.68 -0.52 6.36
C ASP A 53 10.08 -0.90 5.87
N ASN A 54 10.66 -1.96 6.44
CA ASN A 54 11.98 -2.44 6.06
C ASN A 54 12.04 -2.84 4.58
N ILE A 55 11.03 -3.56 4.07
CA ILE A 55 11.00 -3.94 2.64
C ILE A 55 10.92 -2.69 1.75
N THR A 56 10.09 -1.69 2.13
CA THR A 56 9.96 -0.47 1.34
C THR A 56 11.22 0.39 1.38
N GLU A 57 11.89 0.48 2.53
CA GLU A 57 13.19 1.16 2.67
C GLU A 57 14.26 0.47 1.81
N GLU A 58 14.36 -0.87 1.85
CA GLU A 58 15.26 -1.63 0.98
C GLU A 58 14.96 -1.46 -0.52
N LEU A 59 13.69 -1.26 -0.87
CA LEU A 59 13.26 -1.02 -2.25
C LEU A 59 13.60 0.40 -2.71
N GLU A 60 13.48 1.40 -1.83
CA GLU A 60 13.90 2.78 -2.08
C GLU A 60 15.43 2.94 -2.14
N GLU A 61 16.18 2.17 -1.35
CA GLU A 61 17.64 2.12 -1.37
C GLU A 61 18.22 1.46 -2.63
N LYS A 62 17.39 0.77 -3.43
CA LYS A 62 17.75 0.33 -4.78
C LYS A 62 17.23 1.36 -5.80
N PRO A 63 17.92 2.51 -6.00
CA PRO A 63 17.61 3.32 -7.16
C PRO A 63 17.81 2.43 -8.38
N ALA A 64 16.88 2.52 -9.33
CA ALA A 64 17.00 1.88 -10.62
C ALA A 64 18.42 2.09 -11.15
N ASP A 65 19.18 1.00 -11.21
CA ASP A 65 20.50 0.96 -11.83
C ASP A 65 20.30 1.39 -13.28
N THR A 66 20.50 2.68 -13.51
CA THR A 66 20.34 3.34 -14.80
C THR A 66 21.74 3.73 -15.22
N GLY A 67 22.41 2.79 -15.89
CA GLY A 67 23.46 3.05 -16.90
C GLY A 67 24.73 3.77 -16.43
#